data_AF-A0AAU9WPS4-F1
#
_entry.id   AF-A0AAU9WPS4-F1
#
_cell.length_a   1.000
_cell.length_b   1.000
_cell.length_c   1.000
_cell.angle_alpha   90.00
_cell.angle_beta   90.00
_cell.angle_gamma   90.00
#
_symmetry.space_group_name_H-M   'P 1'
#
loop_
_entity.id
_entity.type
_entity.pdbx_description
1 polymer ?
#
loop_
_entity_poly.entity_id
_entity_poly.type
_entity_poly.pdbx_seq_one_letter_code
_entity_poly.pdbx_strand_id
1 'polypeptide(L)'
;MLDCEDPPLDICLVIDQTQSVGVENYKTMLKAVINFVGFFNVGIKDTRIAIVSFASDAKKRIGFSDSAYQSLEKLTEYLTSMFNDTLGRPTRTDRALEKAIQVLKEGDANHQGVLMVLTDGKTNPKSRDLGEVMKELSVSAIGIHRIAVGVGRRRLNITQLKQIAGEHNDDGVILMENFEDLHHKIRKLREVTCSINGGFSEWSSWSECSASCGGGVHGRERTCTSPPPRHAGKDCKGESFETRTCNNEECAEPGGYTDWSAWGECSVTCGGGFQSRKRSCTNPPASHGGLNCKAQKLGPAEEERACNNKQDCSECDQT
;
A
#
# COMPACT_ATOMS: atom_id res chain seq x y z
N MET A 1 -8.74 9.13 18.70
CA MET A 1 -7.56 8.27 18.90
C MET A 1 -7.81 7.07 18.02
N LEU A 2 -6.99 6.81 17.00
CA LEU A 2 -7.15 5.59 16.21
C LEU A 2 -6.84 4.42 17.15
N ASP A 3 -7.86 3.65 17.50
CA ASP A 3 -7.67 2.38 18.20
C ASP A 3 -6.86 1.48 17.27
N CYS A 4 -5.68 1.09 17.72
CA CYS A 4 -4.77 0.27 16.95
C CYS A 4 -5.06 -1.20 17.28
N GLU A 5 -5.22 -2.03 16.25
CA GLU A 5 -5.43 -3.47 16.42
C GLU A 5 -4.09 -4.12 16.71
N ASP A 6 -4.02 -4.96 17.75
CA ASP A 6 -2.87 -5.85 17.96
C ASP A 6 -2.89 -6.91 16.84
N PRO A 7 -1.93 -6.90 15.89
CA PRO A 7 -1.92 -7.93 14.86
C PRO A 7 -1.52 -9.28 15.46
N PRO A 8 -1.93 -10.38 14.82
CA PRO A 8 -1.38 -11.68 15.15
C PRO A 8 0.14 -11.67 14.91
N LEU A 9 0.89 -12.22 15.87
CA LEU A 9 2.35 -12.19 15.88
C LEU A 9 2.93 -13.61 15.75
N ASP A 10 4.06 -13.71 15.08
CA ASP A 10 4.90 -14.91 15.07
C ASP A 10 6.17 -14.64 15.87
N ILE A 11 6.17 -15.07 17.14
CA ILE A 11 7.29 -14.81 18.05
C ILE A 11 8.19 -16.04 18.12
N CYS A 12 9.42 -15.92 17.61
CA CYS A 12 10.48 -16.91 17.80
C CYS A 12 11.33 -16.55 19.02
N LEU A 13 11.21 -17.35 20.07
CA LEU A 13 11.99 -17.24 21.29
C LEU A 13 13.25 -18.10 21.18
N VAL A 14 14.42 -17.46 21.21
CA VAL A 14 15.73 -18.13 21.20
C VAL A 14 16.29 -18.12 22.60
N ILE A 15 16.34 -19.29 23.24
CA ILE A 15 16.66 -19.48 24.66
C ILE A 15 18.06 -20.09 24.80
N ASP A 16 18.95 -19.37 25.46
CA ASP A 16 20.31 -19.82 25.75
C ASP A 16 20.33 -20.85 26.89
N GLN A 17 20.56 -22.12 26.54
CA GLN A 17 20.59 -23.26 27.46
C GLN A 17 22.04 -23.67 27.77
N THR A 18 22.93 -22.70 27.96
CA THR A 18 24.36 -22.97 28.18
C THR A 18 24.81 -22.81 29.62
N GLN A 19 25.92 -23.48 29.94
CA GLN A 19 26.55 -23.40 31.25
C GLN A 19 27.09 -22.01 31.58
N SER A 20 27.35 -21.13 30.59
CA SER A 20 27.83 -19.77 30.85
C SER A 20 26.75 -18.88 31.49
N VAL A 21 25.49 -19.12 31.12
CA VAL A 21 24.32 -18.49 31.76
C VAL A 21 24.21 -18.94 33.21
N GLY A 22 24.34 -20.25 33.47
CA GLY A 22 24.21 -20.84 34.81
C GLY A 22 22.75 -21.15 35.19
N VAL A 23 22.58 -22.14 36.07
CA VAL A 23 21.25 -22.74 36.36
C VAL A 23 20.25 -21.74 36.90
N GLU A 24 20.63 -20.90 37.85
CA GLU A 24 19.72 -19.92 38.46
C GLU A 24 19.27 -18.84 37.46
N ASN A 25 20.18 -18.37 36.62
CA ASN A 25 19.86 -17.40 35.57
C ASN A 25 18.99 -18.05 34.47
N TYR A 26 19.25 -19.31 34.11
CA TYR A 26 18.44 -20.05 33.16
C TYR A 26 16.99 -20.20 33.66
N LYS A 27 16.80 -20.56 34.93
CA LYS A 27 15.47 -20.58 35.55
C LYS A 27 14.83 -19.19 35.58
N THR A 28 15.60 -18.16 35.87
CA THR A 28 15.10 -16.77 35.88
C THR A 28 14.63 -16.33 34.49
N MET A 29 15.38 -16.70 33.45
CA MET A 29 15.04 -16.46 32.05
C MET A 29 13.75 -17.19 31.66
N LEU A 30 13.58 -18.47 32.00
CA LEU A 30 12.35 -19.20 31.73
C LEU A 30 11.13 -18.59 32.43
N LYS A 31 11.27 -18.14 33.70
CA LYS A 31 10.20 -17.41 34.39
C LYS A 31 9.81 -16.13 33.65
N ALA A 32 10.80 -15.41 33.09
CA ALA A 32 10.53 -14.19 32.35
C ALA A 32 9.85 -14.47 31.02
N VAL A 33 10.24 -15.55 30.34
CA VAL A 33 9.56 -16.03 29.14
C VAL A 33 8.11 -16.41 29.43
N ILE A 34 7.84 -17.15 30.52
CA ILE A 34 6.48 -17.51 30.93
C ILE A 34 5.63 -16.25 31.17
N ASN A 35 6.18 -15.28 31.91
CA ASN A 35 5.49 -14.00 32.14
C ASN A 35 5.28 -13.23 30.83
N PHE A 36 6.29 -13.22 29.94
CA PHE A 36 6.23 -12.56 28.63
C PHE A 36 5.11 -13.11 27.76
N VAL A 37 5.03 -14.44 27.58
CA VAL A 37 4.00 -15.05 26.73
C VAL A 37 2.60 -14.88 27.30
N GLY A 38 2.47 -14.70 28.62
CA GLY A 38 1.20 -14.40 29.30
C GLY A 38 0.58 -13.04 28.94
N PHE A 39 1.33 -12.14 28.29
CA PHE A 39 0.78 -10.87 27.81
C PHE A 39 0.08 -10.97 26.46
N PHE A 40 0.15 -12.13 25.80
CA PHE A 40 -0.38 -12.34 24.46
C PHE A 40 -1.57 -13.31 24.47
N ASN A 41 -2.49 -13.11 23.54
CA ASN A 41 -3.49 -14.11 23.20
C ASN A 41 -2.82 -15.19 22.35
N VAL A 42 -2.30 -16.24 22.99
CA VAL A 42 -1.59 -17.32 22.30
C VAL A 42 -2.59 -18.25 21.61
N GLY A 43 -2.50 -18.36 20.29
CA GLY A 43 -3.47 -19.08 19.46
C GLY A 43 -3.02 -19.26 18.02
N ILE A 44 -3.51 -20.29 17.33
CA ILE A 44 -3.12 -20.60 15.94
C ILE A 44 -3.52 -19.52 14.91
N LYS A 45 -4.51 -18.69 15.26
CA LYS A 45 -4.97 -17.54 14.45
C LYS A 45 -4.56 -16.19 15.06
N ASP A 46 -3.94 -16.23 16.23
CA ASP A 46 -3.61 -15.07 17.05
C ASP A 46 -2.08 -14.96 17.15
N THR A 47 -1.52 -14.81 18.36
CA THR A 47 -0.06 -14.87 18.53
C THR A 47 0.42 -16.32 18.58
N ARG A 48 1.30 -16.69 17.66
CA ARG A 48 1.96 -18.00 17.64
C ARG A 48 3.36 -17.90 18.19
N ILE A 49 3.75 -18.90 18.98
CA ILE A 49 5.06 -18.95 19.63
C ILE A 49 5.84 -20.13 19.06
N ALA A 50 7.08 -19.87 18.67
CA ALA A 50 8.08 -20.89 18.40
C ALA A 50 9.22 -20.77 19.41
N ILE A 51 9.80 -21.91 19.78
CA ILE A 51 10.92 -21.97 20.73
C ILE A 51 12.10 -22.64 20.06
N VAL A 52 13.23 -21.94 20.07
CA VAL A 52 14.54 -22.47 19.72
C VAL A 52 15.39 -22.43 20.98
N SER A 53 15.92 -23.57 21.42
CA SER A 53 16.93 -23.61 22.48
C SER A 53 18.29 -23.89 21.88
N PHE A 54 19.36 -23.35 22.47
CA PHE A 54 20.70 -23.66 21.95
C PHE A 54 21.75 -23.87 23.06
N ALA A 55 22.73 -24.69 22.71
CA ALA A 55 24.02 -24.75 23.38
C ALA A 55 25.12 -24.94 22.34
N SER A 56 25.70 -26.15 22.23
CA SER A 56 26.65 -26.50 21.15
C SER A 56 25.98 -26.53 19.77
N ASP A 57 24.67 -26.74 19.76
CA ASP A 57 23.83 -26.77 18.59
C ASP A 57 22.45 -26.17 18.92
N ALA A 58 21.70 -25.79 17.89
CA ALA A 58 20.39 -25.17 18.03
C ALA A 58 19.27 -26.16 17.69
N LYS A 59 18.25 -26.23 18.55
CA LYS A 59 17.12 -27.16 18.42
C LYS A 59 15.81 -26.38 18.34
N LYS A 60 15.02 -26.64 17.30
CA LYS A 60 13.60 -26.27 17.24
C LYS A 60 12.85 -27.15 18.25
N ARG A 61 12.42 -26.54 19.36
CA ARG A 61 11.68 -27.19 20.45
C ARG A 61 10.18 -27.18 20.17
N ILE A 62 9.70 -26.04 19.69
CA ILE A 62 8.33 -25.79 19.23
C ILE A 62 8.41 -24.96 17.94
N GLY A 63 7.64 -25.33 16.92
CA GLY A 63 7.42 -24.53 15.71
C GLY A 63 6.02 -23.89 15.66
N PHE A 64 5.84 -22.93 14.77
CA PHE A 64 4.55 -22.23 14.60
C PHE A 64 3.41 -23.15 14.16
N SER A 65 3.73 -24.25 13.45
CA SER A 65 2.79 -25.27 13.01
C SER A 65 2.36 -26.25 14.11
N ASP A 66 3.04 -26.27 15.26
CA ASP A 66 2.80 -27.24 16.32
C ASP A 66 1.57 -26.80 17.15
N SER A 67 0.38 -27.02 16.60
CA SER A 67 -0.89 -26.53 17.14
C SER A 67 -1.17 -26.93 18.59
N ALA A 68 -0.61 -28.05 19.06
CA ALA A 68 -0.71 -28.51 20.44
C ALA A 68 -0.11 -27.53 21.46
N TYR A 69 0.85 -26.69 21.04
CA TYR A 69 1.51 -25.69 21.89
C TYR A 69 1.06 -24.26 21.61
N GLN A 70 0.14 -24.05 20.67
CA GLN A 70 -0.42 -22.72 20.37
C GLN A 70 -1.61 -22.43 21.29
N SER A 71 -1.43 -22.64 22.60
CA SER A 71 -2.30 -22.19 23.67
C SER A 71 -1.46 -21.80 24.88
N LEU A 72 -1.89 -20.79 25.64
CA LEU A 72 -1.12 -20.29 26.78
C LEU A 72 -0.88 -21.38 27.85
N GLU A 73 -1.86 -22.24 28.08
CA GLU A 73 -1.78 -23.36 29.02
C GLU A 73 -0.69 -24.36 28.61
N LYS A 74 -0.77 -24.91 27.39
CA LYS A 74 0.19 -25.93 26.91
C LYS A 74 1.59 -25.38 26.70
N LEU A 75 1.70 -24.13 26.27
CA LEU A 75 2.98 -23.45 26.17
C LEU A 75 3.64 -23.27 27.54
N THR A 76 2.86 -22.87 28.56
CA THR A 76 3.38 -22.66 29.92
C THR A 76 3.75 -23.99 30.59
N GLU A 77 2.97 -25.05 30.40
CA GLU A 77 3.34 -26.41 30.83
C GLU A 77 4.69 -26.82 30.22
N TYR A 78 4.88 -26.61 28.91
CA TYR A 78 6.12 -26.95 28.22
C TYR A 78 7.31 -26.14 28.74
N LEU A 79 7.19 -24.81 28.83
CA LEU A 79 8.22 -23.93 29.38
C LEU A 79 8.59 -24.30 30.83
N THR A 80 7.60 -24.71 31.62
CA THR A 80 7.83 -25.18 32.99
C THR A 80 8.61 -26.50 33.01
N SER A 81 8.36 -27.41 32.07
CA SER A 81 9.16 -28.64 31.96
C SER A 81 10.65 -28.37 31.68
N MET A 82 10.95 -27.27 30.99
CA MET A 82 12.32 -26.86 30.69
C MET A 82 13.12 -26.44 31.94
N PHE A 83 12.50 -26.18 33.09
CA PHE A 83 13.25 -25.87 34.33
C PHE A 83 14.23 -26.98 34.76
N ASN A 84 14.01 -28.20 34.29
CA ASN A 84 14.82 -29.37 34.58
C ASN A 84 15.82 -29.70 33.46
N ASP A 85 15.92 -28.86 32.43
CA ASP A 85 16.86 -29.05 31.34
C ASP A 85 18.32 -29.04 31.82
N THR A 86 19.15 -29.87 31.20
CA THR A 86 20.59 -29.87 31.42
C THR A 86 21.27 -28.77 30.59
N LEU A 87 22.20 -28.03 31.20
CA LEU A 87 22.91 -26.95 30.51
C LEU A 87 24.09 -27.49 29.70
N GLY A 88 24.16 -27.08 28.43
CA GLY A 88 25.17 -27.53 27.47
C GLY A 88 26.38 -26.60 27.33
N ARG A 89 27.31 -27.01 26.46
CA ARG A 89 28.50 -26.25 26.06
C ARG A 89 28.99 -26.71 24.67
N PRO A 90 29.70 -25.87 23.88
CA PRO A 90 29.93 -24.44 24.08
C PRO A 90 28.74 -23.57 23.64
N THR A 91 28.74 -22.27 23.91
CA THR A 91 27.67 -21.34 23.48
C THR A 91 27.79 -20.98 21.99
N ARG A 92 26.88 -21.49 21.14
CA ARG A 92 26.88 -21.26 19.68
C ARG A 92 25.69 -20.41 19.23
N THR A 93 25.76 -19.11 19.49
CA THR A 93 24.70 -18.13 19.16
C THR A 93 24.46 -18.01 17.65
N ASP A 94 25.53 -18.17 16.85
CA ASP A 94 25.44 -18.21 15.39
C ASP A 94 24.47 -19.29 14.90
N ARG A 95 24.60 -20.52 15.41
CA ARG A 95 23.70 -21.63 15.05
C ARG A 95 22.28 -21.39 15.53
N ALA A 96 22.13 -20.73 16.68
CA ALA A 96 20.84 -20.36 17.23
C ALA A 96 20.08 -19.40 16.30
N LEU A 97 20.78 -18.36 15.83
CA LEU A 97 20.23 -17.38 14.89
C LEU A 97 19.93 -18.00 13.53
N GLU A 98 20.82 -18.84 12.99
CA GLU A 98 20.57 -19.59 11.74
C GLU A 98 19.31 -20.48 11.85
N LYS A 99 19.15 -21.19 12.96
CA LYS A 99 17.94 -22.00 13.21
C LYS A 99 16.70 -21.12 13.38
N ALA A 100 16.81 -20.00 14.08
CA ALA A 100 15.71 -19.05 14.25
C ALA A 100 15.25 -18.46 12.90
N ILE A 101 16.18 -18.15 11.98
CA ILE A 101 15.86 -17.72 10.61
C ILE A 101 15.02 -18.79 9.90
N GLN A 102 15.42 -20.05 10.00
CA GLN A 102 14.67 -21.16 9.38
C GLN A 102 13.25 -21.25 9.95
N VAL A 103 13.10 -21.10 11.26
CA VAL A 103 11.78 -21.12 11.93
C VAL A 103 10.94 -19.92 11.52
N LEU A 104 11.51 -18.72 11.47
CA LEU A 104 10.80 -17.50 11.07
C LEU A 104 10.33 -17.53 9.62
N LYS A 105 11.04 -18.24 8.74
CA LYS A 105 10.58 -18.52 7.36
C LYS A 105 9.35 -19.44 7.28
N GLU A 106 9.06 -20.20 8.33
CA GLU A 106 7.83 -20.99 8.47
C GLU A 106 6.63 -20.14 8.95
N GLY A 107 6.86 -18.85 9.25
CA GLY A 107 5.83 -17.91 9.70
C GLY A 107 4.74 -17.62 8.67
N ASP A 108 3.61 -17.10 9.15
CA ASP A 108 2.46 -16.71 8.32
C ASP A 108 2.71 -15.32 7.77
N ALA A 109 2.56 -15.15 6.46
CA ALA A 109 2.77 -13.87 5.79
C ALA A 109 1.86 -12.73 6.29
N ASN A 110 0.77 -13.05 6.99
CA ASN A 110 -0.13 -12.08 7.61
C ASN A 110 0.25 -11.76 9.06
N HIS A 111 1.20 -12.46 9.67
CA HIS A 111 1.65 -12.22 11.03
C HIS A 111 2.92 -11.37 11.03
N GLN A 112 3.08 -10.49 12.01
CA GLN A 112 4.37 -9.82 12.20
C GLN A 112 5.35 -10.75 12.92
N GLY A 113 6.55 -10.89 12.35
CA GLY A 113 7.61 -11.70 12.96
C GLY A 113 8.34 -10.94 14.07
N VAL A 114 8.55 -11.61 15.21
CA VAL A 114 9.39 -11.13 16.30
C VAL A 114 10.46 -12.16 16.61
N LEU A 115 11.73 -11.75 16.61
CA LEU A 115 12.84 -12.55 17.08
C LEU A 115 13.28 -12.04 18.45
N MET A 116 13.12 -12.85 19.50
CA MET A 116 13.60 -12.52 20.84
C MET A 116 14.69 -13.50 21.26
N VAL A 117 15.91 -13.00 21.46
CA VAL A 117 17.08 -13.81 21.85
C VAL A 117 17.43 -13.54 23.30
N LEU A 118 17.33 -14.55 24.16
CA LEU A 118 17.65 -14.47 25.57
C LEU A 118 18.99 -15.18 25.82
N THR A 119 20.02 -14.42 26.22
CA THR A 119 21.40 -14.90 26.35
C THR A 119 22.22 -14.03 27.32
N ASP A 120 23.35 -14.54 27.79
CA ASP A 120 24.36 -13.72 28.50
C ASP A 120 25.25 -12.90 27.53
N GLY A 121 25.03 -13.05 26.22
CA GLY A 121 25.75 -12.34 25.17
C GLY A 121 27.17 -12.87 24.94
N LYS A 122 27.50 -14.08 25.41
CA LYS A 122 28.85 -14.65 25.24
C LYS A 122 28.86 -15.81 24.28
N THR A 123 29.11 -15.51 23.01
CA THR A 123 29.30 -16.57 22.02
C THR A 123 30.71 -17.17 22.06
N ASN A 124 30.85 -18.41 21.60
CA ASN A 124 32.15 -19.08 21.51
C ASN A 124 33.03 -18.44 20.41
N PRO A 125 34.36 -18.34 20.58
CA PRO A 125 35.22 -17.77 19.54
C PRO A 125 35.22 -18.51 18.19
N LYS A 126 34.77 -19.78 18.15
CA LYS A 126 34.60 -20.55 16.91
C LYS A 126 33.24 -20.32 16.24
N SER A 127 32.38 -19.49 16.81
CA SER A 127 31.14 -19.08 16.15
C SER A 127 31.45 -18.22 14.94
N ARG A 128 30.56 -18.27 13.93
CA ARG A 128 30.57 -17.31 12.83
C ARG A 128 30.41 -15.89 13.37
N ASP A 129 30.89 -14.91 12.62
CA ASP A 129 30.67 -13.51 12.93
C ASP A 129 29.17 -13.21 13.01
N LEU A 130 28.73 -12.63 14.12
CA LEU A 130 27.31 -12.32 14.31
C LEU A 130 26.85 -11.26 13.32
N GLY A 131 27.68 -10.28 12.95
CA GLY A 131 27.34 -9.27 11.96
C GLY A 131 26.99 -9.88 10.60
N GLU A 132 27.74 -10.91 10.16
CA GLU A 132 27.44 -11.65 8.94
C GLU A 132 26.10 -12.41 9.01
N VAL A 133 25.87 -13.16 10.10
CA VAL A 133 24.60 -13.90 10.29
C VAL A 133 23.41 -12.93 10.34
N MET A 134 23.60 -11.77 10.97
CA MET A 134 22.55 -10.75 11.10
C MET A 134 22.29 -10.00 9.79
N LYS A 135 23.28 -9.84 8.91
CA LYS A 135 23.07 -9.35 7.54
C LYS A 135 22.19 -10.31 6.73
N GLU A 136 22.44 -11.61 6.85
CA GLU A 136 21.59 -12.64 6.22
C GLU A 136 20.16 -12.58 6.75
N LEU A 137 19.98 -12.43 8.07
CA LEU A 137 18.68 -12.22 8.69
C LEU A 137 17.99 -10.96 8.15
N SER A 138 18.71 -9.84 8.04
CA SER A 138 18.14 -8.59 7.51
C SER A 138 17.64 -8.70 6.06
N VAL A 139 18.20 -9.61 5.26
CA VAL A 139 17.77 -9.88 3.87
C VAL A 139 16.68 -10.95 3.81
N SER A 140 16.84 -12.05 4.55
CA SER A 140 15.94 -13.21 4.54
C SER A 140 14.67 -13.04 5.36
N ALA A 141 14.62 -12.00 6.19
CA ALA A 141 13.62 -11.80 7.24
C ALA A 141 13.27 -10.30 7.35
N ILE A 142 12.98 -9.69 6.20
CA ILE A 142 12.51 -8.31 6.10
C ILE A 142 11.21 -8.17 6.92
N GLY A 143 11.16 -7.16 7.80
CA GLY A 143 9.99 -6.90 8.64
C GLY A 143 9.98 -7.62 9.99
N ILE A 144 11.04 -8.33 10.37
CA ILE A 144 11.14 -8.96 11.70
C ILE A 144 11.65 -7.98 12.75
N HIS A 145 10.89 -7.81 13.83
CA HIS A 145 11.32 -7.03 14.98
C HIS A 145 12.27 -7.85 15.86
N ARG A 146 13.45 -7.31 16.16
CA ARG A 146 14.51 -8.06 16.87
C ARG A 146 14.73 -7.50 18.27
N ILE A 147 14.74 -8.39 19.26
CA ILE A 147 14.98 -8.08 20.65
C ILE A 147 16.09 -8.99 21.18
N ALA A 148 17.10 -8.40 21.80
CA ALA A 148 18.14 -9.11 22.52
C ALA A 148 17.95 -8.89 24.02
N VAL A 149 17.80 -9.97 24.78
CA VAL A 149 17.58 -9.95 26.23
C VAL A 149 18.82 -10.48 26.92
N GLY A 150 19.57 -9.58 27.54
CA GLY A 150 20.75 -9.86 28.34
C GLY A 150 20.39 -10.35 29.75
N VAL A 151 20.82 -11.57 30.10
CA VAL A 151 20.55 -12.17 31.42
C VAL A 151 21.83 -12.28 32.25
N GLY A 152 21.87 -11.60 33.41
CA GLY A 152 22.96 -11.70 34.40
C GLY A 152 23.64 -10.36 34.75
N ARG A 153 24.24 -10.27 35.95
CA ARG A 153 24.64 -8.98 36.58
C ARG A 153 26.04 -8.46 36.32
N ARG A 154 27.00 -9.25 35.80
CA ARG A 154 28.43 -8.86 35.82
C ARG A 154 29.25 -9.11 34.56
N ARG A 155 28.66 -9.69 33.51
CA ARG A 155 29.45 -10.17 32.36
C ARG A 155 28.72 -10.09 31.01
N LEU A 156 27.70 -9.25 30.88
CA LEU A 156 26.98 -9.10 29.61
C LEU A 156 27.88 -8.43 28.57
N ASN A 157 27.89 -8.97 27.35
CA ASN A 157 28.51 -8.31 26.21
C ASN A 157 27.45 -7.48 25.48
N ILE A 158 27.30 -6.23 25.89
CA ILE A 158 26.29 -5.31 25.33
C ILE A 158 26.51 -5.11 23.83
N THR A 159 27.75 -5.11 23.35
CA THR A 159 28.05 -4.98 21.92
C THR A 159 27.45 -6.13 21.11
N GLN A 160 27.57 -7.37 21.58
CA GLN A 160 26.93 -8.51 20.92
C GLN A 160 25.40 -8.46 21.00
N LEU A 161 24.83 -8.03 22.14
CA LEU A 161 23.38 -7.84 22.26
C LEU A 161 22.88 -6.76 21.28
N LYS A 162 23.61 -5.65 21.11
CA LYS A 162 23.29 -4.61 20.13
C LYS A 162 23.40 -5.12 18.69
N GLN A 163 24.36 -5.99 18.37
CA GLN A 163 24.43 -6.62 17.05
C GLN A 163 23.19 -7.49 16.76
N ILE A 164 22.68 -8.22 17.76
CA ILE A 164 21.45 -9.03 17.65
C ILE A 164 20.21 -8.14 17.50
N ALA A 165 20.09 -7.08 18.31
CA ALA A 165 18.96 -6.14 18.23
C ALA A 165 18.98 -5.28 16.95
N GLY A 166 20.18 -5.02 16.42
CA GLY A 166 20.45 -4.06 15.35
C GLY A 166 21.16 -2.82 15.90
N GLU A 167 22.22 -2.39 15.22
CA GLU A 167 23.12 -1.32 15.69
C GLU A 167 22.42 0.04 15.90
N HIS A 168 21.28 0.27 15.22
CA HIS A 168 20.46 1.48 15.35
C HIS A 168 19.19 1.28 16.20
N ASN A 169 19.03 0.13 16.86
CA ASN A 169 17.87 -0.19 17.69
C ASN A 169 18.22 -0.05 19.16
N ASP A 170 18.34 1.19 19.64
CA ASP A 170 18.72 1.48 21.04
C ASP A 170 17.74 0.90 22.07
N ASP A 171 16.49 0.64 21.66
CA ASP A 171 15.45 0.01 22.48
C ASP A 171 15.44 -1.52 22.43
N GLY A 172 16.10 -2.11 21.43
CA GLY A 172 16.04 -3.56 21.17
C GLY A 172 16.87 -4.42 22.13
N VAL A 173 17.67 -3.81 23.01
CA VAL A 173 18.41 -4.54 24.05
C VAL A 173 17.70 -4.40 25.40
N ILE A 174 17.34 -5.53 26.01
CA ILE A 174 16.71 -5.62 27.33
C ILE A 174 17.73 -6.20 28.30
N LEU A 175 18.17 -5.43 29.28
CA LEU A 175 18.98 -5.96 30.37
C LEU A 175 18.03 -6.40 31.46
N MET A 176 17.97 -7.70 31.73
CA MET A 176 17.11 -8.23 32.80
C MET A 176 17.81 -8.07 34.14
N GLU A 177 17.58 -6.94 34.81
CA GLU A 177 17.96 -6.74 36.21
C GLU A 177 16.81 -7.09 37.17
N ASN A 178 15.56 -6.85 36.73
CA ASN A 178 14.30 -7.16 37.40
C ASN A 178 13.18 -7.44 36.36
N PHE A 179 12.08 -8.06 36.77
CA PHE A 179 10.99 -8.45 35.85
C PHE A 179 10.12 -7.26 35.39
N GLU A 180 10.25 -6.08 36.01
CA GLU A 180 9.48 -4.88 35.67
C GLU A 180 9.97 -4.22 34.38
N ASP A 181 11.28 -4.24 34.11
CA ASP A 181 11.86 -3.69 32.87
C ASP A 181 11.35 -4.38 31.61
N LEU A 182 10.99 -5.66 31.74
CA LEU A 182 10.40 -6.43 30.64
C LEU A 182 8.98 -5.92 30.32
N HIS A 183 8.20 -5.54 31.32
CA HIS A 183 6.82 -5.07 31.14
C HIS A 183 6.75 -3.75 30.34
N HIS A 184 7.60 -2.78 30.68
CA HIS A 184 7.68 -1.51 29.95
C HIS A 184 8.08 -1.72 28.49
N LYS A 185 9.01 -2.65 28.24
CA LYS A 185 9.46 -2.96 26.88
C LYS A 185 8.47 -3.82 26.09
N ILE A 186 7.69 -4.69 26.73
CA ILE A 186 6.58 -5.41 26.10
C ILE A 186 5.52 -4.41 25.61
N ARG A 187 5.20 -3.39 26.41
CA ARG A 187 4.25 -2.35 25.98
C ARG A 187 4.76 -1.63 24.73
N LYS A 188 6.03 -1.24 24.72
CA LYS A 188 6.66 -0.62 23.56
C LYS A 188 6.71 -1.56 22.35
N LEU A 189 6.97 -2.85 22.56
CA LEU A 189 6.89 -3.87 21.52
C LEU A 189 5.50 -3.90 20.90
N ARG A 190 4.45 -3.95 21.72
CA ARG A 190 3.06 -3.90 21.22
C ARG A 190 2.78 -2.64 20.43
N GLU A 191 3.23 -1.48 20.90
CA GLU A 191 3.09 -0.22 20.18
C GLU A 191 3.79 -0.24 18.81
N VAL A 192 5.01 -0.79 18.71
CA VAL A 192 5.76 -0.84 17.43
C VAL A 192 5.30 -1.96 16.50
N THR A 193 4.73 -3.04 17.03
CA THR A 193 4.10 -4.10 16.24
C THR A 193 2.66 -3.77 15.88
N CYS A 194 2.09 -2.73 16.48
CA CYS A 194 0.70 -2.36 16.24
C CYS A 194 0.50 -1.98 14.77
N SER A 195 -0.47 -2.62 14.09
CA SER A 195 -0.72 -2.35 12.68
C SER A 195 -1.95 -1.49 12.51
N ILE A 196 -1.85 -0.47 11.67
CA ILE A 196 -3.02 0.31 11.24
C ILE A 196 -3.19 0.04 9.76
N ASN A 197 -4.25 -0.68 9.39
CA ASN A 197 -4.58 -0.89 7.98
C ASN A 197 -5.00 0.42 7.34
N GLY A 198 -4.59 0.60 6.09
CA GLY A 198 -4.96 1.73 5.27
C GLY A 198 -6.46 1.75 5.01
N GLY A 199 -7.06 2.93 5.22
CA GLY A 199 -8.43 3.21 4.83
C GLY A 199 -8.46 4.27 3.73
N PHE A 200 -9.31 4.05 2.74
CA PHE A 200 -9.52 5.06 1.70
C PHE A 200 -10.15 6.31 2.30
N SER A 201 -9.68 7.48 1.88
CA SER A 201 -10.41 8.73 2.06
C SER A 201 -11.77 8.66 1.37
N GLU A 202 -12.65 9.59 1.72
CA GLU A 202 -13.79 9.89 0.87
C GLU A 202 -13.32 10.19 -0.56
N TRP A 203 -14.18 9.87 -1.52
CA TRP A 203 -13.94 10.24 -2.91
C TRP A 203 -13.90 11.76 -3.06
N SER A 204 -13.01 12.25 -3.91
CA SER A 204 -13.07 13.63 -4.41
C SER A 204 -14.41 13.87 -5.12
N SER A 205 -14.75 15.15 -5.27
CA SER A 205 -15.76 15.53 -6.26
C SER A 205 -15.31 15.08 -7.66
N TRP A 206 -16.29 14.84 -8.53
CA TRP A 206 -16.02 14.60 -9.95
C TRP A 206 -15.32 15.81 -10.56
N SER A 207 -14.31 15.56 -11.40
CA SER A 207 -13.69 16.58 -12.23
C SER A 207 -14.71 17.16 -13.22
N GLU A 208 -14.35 18.28 -13.84
CA GLU A 208 -15.05 18.74 -15.02
C GLU A 208 -14.97 17.69 -16.14
N CYS A 209 -15.99 17.68 -17.00
CA CYS A 209 -16.03 16.80 -18.16
C CYS A 209 -14.99 17.24 -19.19
N SER A 210 -14.28 16.29 -19.79
CA SER A 210 -13.26 16.59 -20.81
C SER A 210 -13.81 17.27 -22.07
N ALA A 211 -15.11 17.16 -22.32
CA ALA A 211 -15.80 17.78 -23.45
C ALA A 211 -17.13 18.38 -22.98
N SER A 212 -17.56 19.49 -23.56
CA SER A 212 -18.85 20.12 -23.25
C SER A 212 -20.05 19.48 -23.98
N CYS A 213 -19.79 18.73 -25.05
CA CYS A 213 -20.75 18.00 -25.88
C CYS A 213 -20.01 16.92 -26.67
N GLY A 214 -20.74 16.03 -27.35
CA GLY A 214 -20.18 14.99 -28.22
C GLY A 214 -19.55 13.82 -27.48
N GLY A 215 -19.76 13.71 -26.17
CA GLY A 215 -19.18 12.69 -25.30
C GLY A 215 -17.81 13.08 -24.74
N GLY A 216 -17.70 13.07 -23.42
CA GLY A 216 -16.45 13.24 -22.69
C GLY A 216 -16.34 12.28 -21.51
N VAL A 217 -15.28 12.43 -20.72
CA VAL A 217 -15.04 11.65 -19.50
C VAL A 217 -14.72 12.61 -18.36
N HIS A 218 -15.23 12.29 -17.17
CA HIS A 218 -14.77 12.90 -15.93
C HIS A 218 -14.29 11.82 -14.95
N GLY A 219 -13.39 12.21 -14.06
CA GLY A 219 -12.78 11.31 -13.08
C GLY A 219 -12.98 11.80 -11.67
N ARG A 220 -12.86 10.90 -10.71
CA ARG A 220 -12.69 11.22 -9.29
C ARG A 220 -11.66 10.29 -8.68
N GLU A 221 -11.02 10.73 -7.62
CA GLU A 221 -9.94 10.00 -6.96
C GLU A 221 -10.16 9.92 -5.45
N ARG A 222 -9.49 8.96 -4.82
CA ARG A 222 -9.39 8.84 -3.36
C ARG A 222 -8.01 8.33 -2.99
N THR A 223 -7.56 8.62 -1.78
CA THR A 223 -6.21 8.28 -1.33
C THR A 223 -6.26 7.37 -0.11
N CYS A 224 -5.23 6.53 0.08
CA CYS A 224 -5.16 5.65 1.24
C CYS A 224 -4.64 6.40 2.48
N THR A 225 -5.44 7.33 2.98
CA THR A 225 -5.03 8.29 4.03
C THR A 225 -6.01 8.40 5.19
N SER A 226 -7.08 7.60 5.20
CA SER A 226 -8.14 7.69 6.21
C SER A 226 -8.44 6.32 6.84
N PRO A 227 -7.54 5.78 7.68
CA PRO A 227 -6.20 6.30 8.05
C PRO A 227 -5.11 5.85 7.06
N PRO A 228 -3.91 6.48 7.06
CA PRO A 228 -2.78 5.95 6.29
C PRO A 228 -2.26 4.65 6.93
N PRO A 229 -1.82 3.67 6.13
CA PRO A 229 -1.25 2.44 6.66
C PRO A 229 -0.01 2.73 7.52
N ARG A 230 0.13 2.05 8.66
CA ARG A 230 1.31 2.17 9.55
C ARG A 230 1.83 0.81 9.97
N HIS A 231 3.15 0.75 10.22
CA HIS A 231 3.87 -0.48 10.58
C HIS A 231 3.65 -1.57 9.51
N ALA A 232 3.21 -2.78 9.87
CA ALA A 232 2.81 -3.79 8.89
C ALA A 232 1.32 -3.74 8.50
N GLY A 233 0.67 -2.59 8.69
CA GLY A 233 -0.69 -2.36 8.22
C GLY A 233 -0.79 -2.54 6.70
N LYS A 234 -1.85 -3.21 6.27
CA LYS A 234 -2.10 -3.48 4.84
C LYS A 234 -2.48 -2.18 4.13
N ASP A 235 -2.06 -2.05 2.88
CA ASP A 235 -2.50 -0.94 2.03
C ASP A 235 -3.98 -1.10 1.63
N CYS A 236 -4.59 -0.01 1.17
CA CYS A 236 -5.99 0.01 0.77
C CYS A 236 -6.25 -0.93 -0.42
N LYS A 237 -7.29 -1.77 -0.31
CA LYS A 237 -7.70 -2.68 -1.39
C LYS A 237 -8.85 -2.08 -2.20
N GLY A 238 -8.63 -1.88 -3.50
CA GLY A 238 -9.64 -1.43 -4.47
C GLY A 238 -9.12 -0.30 -5.35
N GLU A 239 -9.97 0.20 -6.25
CA GLU A 239 -9.60 1.28 -7.16
C GLU A 239 -9.45 2.62 -6.39
N SER A 240 -8.35 3.33 -6.65
CA SER A 240 -8.10 4.69 -6.16
C SER A 240 -8.63 5.76 -7.12
N PHE A 241 -9.04 5.37 -8.32
CA PHE A 241 -9.53 6.25 -9.38
C PHE A 241 -10.79 5.66 -10.03
N GLU A 242 -11.77 6.51 -10.33
CA GLU A 242 -12.99 6.13 -11.03
C GLU A 242 -13.27 7.12 -12.16
N THR A 243 -13.69 6.62 -13.32
CA THR A 243 -14.07 7.43 -14.49
C THR A 243 -15.49 7.12 -14.94
N ARG A 244 -16.20 8.14 -15.45
CA ARG A 244 -17.51 8.00 -16.08
C ARG A 244 -17.63 8.87 -17.32
N THR A 245 -18.50 8.47 -18.24
CA THR A 245 -18.85 9.28 -19.41
C THR A 245 -19.79 10.42 -19.00
N CYS A 246 -19.64 11.56 -19.66
CA CYS A 246 -20.41 12.77 -19.44
C CYS A 246 -20.65 13.50 -20.76
N ASN A 247 -21.64 14.40 -20.79
CA ASN A 247 -21.95 15.26 -21.94
C ASN A 247 -22.10 14.51 -23.27
N ASN A 248 -22.87 13.41 -23.27
CA ASN A 248 -23.13 12.57 -24.44
C ASN A 248 -24.06 13.22 -25.47
N GLU A 249 -24.63 14.38 -25.16
CA GLU A 249 -25.46 15.14 -26.09
C GLU A 249 -24.63 15.60 -27.29
N GLU A 250 -25.18 15.45 -28.49
CA GLU A 250 -24.53 15.86 -29.73
C GLU A 250 -24.22 17.36 -29.72
N CYS A 251 -23.10 17.74 -30.32
CA CYS A 251 -22.67 19.13 -30.38
C CYS A 251 -23.53 19.94 -31.36
N ALA A 252 -23.79 21.20 -31.01
CA ALA A 252 -24.49 22.14 -31.87
C ALA A 252 -23.71 22.35 -33.19
N GLU A 253 -24.34 22.02 -34.31
CA GLU A 253 -23.80 22.21 -35.66
C GLU A 253 -24.48 23.43 -36.30
N PRO A 254 -23.76 24.56 -36.46
CA PRO A 254 -24.33 25.74 -37.10
C PRO A 254 -24.57 25.50 -38.60
N GLY A 255 -25.71 25.96 -39.11
CA GLY A 255 -26.05 25.81 -40.52
C GLY A 255 -25.17 26.67 -41.43
N GLY A 256 -24.78 26.13 -42.57
CA GLY A 256 -24.02 26.82 -43.61
C GLY A 256 -24.81 26.98 -44.91
N TYR A 257 -24.55 28.05 -45.63
CA TYR A 257 -25.11 28.22 -46.98
C TYR A 257 -24.37 27.33 -47.98
N THR A 258 -25.11 26.76 -48.93
CA THR A 258 -24.53 26.22 -50.17
C THR A 258 -23.81 27.33 -50.94
N ASP A 259 -23.02 26.93 -51.92
CA ASP A 259 -22.59 27.86 -52.96
C ASP A 259 -23.83 28.51 -53.63
N TRP A 260 -23.63 29.71 -54.13
CA TRP A 260 -24.65 30.41 -54.90
C TRP A 260 -24.99 29.63 -56.17
N SER A 261 -26.27 29.61 -56.54
CA SER A 261 -26.66 29.22 -57.90
C SER A 261 -25.98 30.13 -58.92
N ALA A 262 -25.92 29.66 -60.17
CA ALA A 262 -25.74 30.57 -61.29
C ALA A 262 -26.80 31.68 -61.24
N TRP A 263 -26.45 32.84 -61.80
CA TRP A 263 -27.42 33.92 -61.97
C TRP A 263 -28.52 33.45 -62.92
N GLY A 264 -29.77 33.73 -62.53
CA GLY A 264 -30.92 33.54 -63.41
C GLY A 264 -30.87 34.48 -64.62
N GLU A 265 -31.79 34.27 -65.55
CA GLU A 265 -31.95 35.17 -66.69
C GLU A 265 -32.39 36.57 -66.22
N CYS A 266 -32.06 37.58 -67.02
CA CYS A 266 -32.48 38.94 -66.73
C CYS A 266 -34.00 39.07 -66.92
N SER A 267 -34.69 39.78 -66.02
CA SER A 267 -36.14 39.99 -66.07
C SER A 267 -36.64 40.61 -67.38
N VAL A 268 -35.76 41.34 -68.07
CA VAL A 268 -36.00 41.92 -69.38
C VAL A 268 -34.77 41.73 -70.26
N THR A 269 -34.98 41.62 -71.56
CA THR A 269 -33.90 41.50 -72.55
C THR A 269 -33.22 42.84 -72.85
N CYS A 270 -33.84 43.98 -72.52
CA CYS A 270 -33.34 45.33 -72.77
C CYS A 270 -33.88 46.34 -71.74
N GLY A 271 -33.34 47.56 -71.72
CA GLY A 271 -33.90 48.68 -70.96
C GLY A 271 -33.61 48.66 -69.45
N GLY A 272 -32.76 47.74 -68.99
CA GLY A 272 -32.41 47.55 -67.58
C GLY A 272 -33.39 46.64 -66.83
N GLY A 273 -32.89 45.51 -66.34
CA GLY A 273 -33.64 44.53 -65.57
C GLY A 273 -32.91 44.06 -64.32
N PHE A 274 -33.47 43.05 -63.66
CA PHE A 274 -32.86 42.38 -62.52
C PHE A 274 -32.67 40.89 -62.81
N GLN A 275 -31.53 40.35 -62.38
CA GLN A 275 -31.28 38.92 -62.32
C GLN A 275 -31.07 38.54 -60.86
N SER A 276 -31.58 37.38 -60.46
CA SER A 276 -31.45 36.88 -59.10
C SER A 276 -30.63 35.59 -59.06
N ARG A 277 -30.00 35.33 -57.92
CA ARG A 277 -29.39 34.05 -57.59
C ARG A 277 -29.78 33.64 -56.18
N LYS A 278 -29.78 32.33 -55.91
CA LYS A 278 -30.24 31.76 -54.65
C LYS A 278 -29.21 30.81 -54.05
N ARG A 279 -29.23 30.68 -52.73
CA ARG A 279 -28.47 29.67 -51.97
C ARG A 279 -29.32 29.14 -50.82
N SER A 280 -29.06 27.91 -50.41
CA SER A 280 -29.85 27.23 -49.38
C SER A 280 -29.02 27.00 -48.12
N CYS A 281 -29.61 27.13 -46.94
CA CYS A 281 -28.92 26.91 -45.66
C CYS A 281 -28.89 25.43 -45.31
N THR A 282 -28.19 24.64 -46.12
CA THR A 282 -28.18 23.17 -46.06
C THR A 282 -26.79 22.58 -46.21
N ASN A 283 -25.73 23.38 -46.13
CA ASN A 283 -24.35 22.91 -46.29
C ASN A 283 -23.41 23.46 -45.20
N PRO A 284 -23.45 22.90 -43.97
CA PRO A 284 -24.37 21.85 -43.49
C PRO A 284 -25.74 22.41 -43.08
N PRO A 285 -26.80 21.59 -42.93
CA PRO A 285 -28.02 22.03 -42.24
C PRO A 285 -27.74 22.24 -40.75
N ALA A 286 -28.41 23.21 -40.13
CA ALA A 286 -28.28 23.43 -38.68
C ALA A 286 -28.91 22.27 -37.90
N SER A 287 -28.19 21.72 -36.91
CA SER A 287 -28.67 20.63 -36.05
C SER A 287 -28.20 20.77 -34.60
N HIS A 288 -28.81 19.99 -33.69
CA HIS A 288 -28.48 19.92 -32.25
C HIS A 288 -28.41 21.30 -31.54
N GLY A 289 -29.32 22.20 -31.91
CA GLY A 289 -29.38 23.56 -31.34
C GLY A 289 -28.42 24.56 -31.98
N GLY A 290 -27.72 24.19 -33.05
CA GLY A 290 -26.91 25.10 -33.87
C GLY A 290 -27.76 26.20 -34.51
N LEU A 291 -27.18 27.40 -34.62
CA LEU A 291 -27.86 28.54 -35.22
C LEU A 291 -28.01 28.34 -36.73
N ASN A 292 -29.15 28.72 -37.32
CA ASN A 292 -29.30 28.75 -38.77
C ASN A 292 -28.60 29.97 -39.40
N CYS A 293 -28.44 29.98 -40.73
CA CYS A 293 -27.71 31.03 -41.44
C CYS A 293 -28.27 32.45 -41.21
N LYS A 294 -29.60 32.58 -41.00
CA LYS A 294 -30.25 33.86 -40.70
C LYS A 294 -29.94 34.33 -39.28
N ALA A 295 -30.02 33.43 -38.30
CA ALA A 295 -29.71 33.72 -36.90
C ALA A 295 -28.21 34.03 -36.70
N GLN A 296 -27.34 33.39 -37.47
CA GLN A 296 -25.91 33.69 -37.55
C GLN A 296 -25.58 34.99 -38.31
N LYS A 297 -26.56 35.59 -39.01
CA LYS A 297 -26.39 36.80 -39.84
C LYS A 297 -25.37 36.64 -40.98
N LEU A 298 -25.35 35.49 -41.66
CA LEU A 298 -24.43 35.20 -42.79
C LEU A 298 -24.81 35.86 -44.13
N GLY A 299 -25.73 36.84 -44.11
CA GLY A 299 -26.29 37.49 -45.30
C GLY A 299 -27.56 36.82 -45.84
N PRO A 300 -28.17 37.36 -46.92
CA PRO A 300 -29.44 36.88 -47.43
C PRO A 300 -29.29 35.54 -48.19
N ALA A 301 -30.42 34.82 -48.33
CA ALA A 301 -30.51 33.58 -49.12
C ALA A 301 -30.75 33.85 -50.62
N GLU A 302 -31.11 35.08 -50.96
CA GLU A 302 -31.34 35.53 -52.32
C GLU A 302 -30.61 36.85 -52.52
N GLU A 303 -30.02 37.02 -53.68
CA GLU A 303 -29.33 38.24 -54.08
C GLU A 303 -29.80 38.64 -55.47
N GLU A 304 -30.02 39.94 -55.64
CA GLU A 304 -30.41 40.55 -56.91
C GLU A 304 -29.34 41.53 -57.35
N ARG A 305 -29.11 41.59 -58.66
CA ARG A 305 -28.30 42.64 -59.28
C ARG A 305 -28.94 43.12 -60.56
N ALA A 306 -28.64 44.36 -60.93
CA ALA A 306 -29.05 44.91 -62.20
C ALA A 306 -28.36 44.18 -63.38
N CYS A 307 -29.08 44.05 -64.48
CA CYS A 307 -28.62 43.48 -65.74
C CYS A 307 -29.16 44.28 -66.93
N ASN A 308 -28.52 44.15 -68.09
CA ASN A 308 -28.95 44.76 -69.35
C ASN A 308 -29.09 46.31 -69.31
N ASN A 309 -28.37 46.99 -68.38
CA ASN A 309 -28.41 48.44 -68.18
C ASN A 309 -27.89 49.29 -69.36
N LYS A 310 -27.29 48.68 -70.37
CA LYS A 310 -26.73 49.35 -71.56
C LYS A 310 -27.36 48.87 -72.87
N GLN A 311 -28.41 48.06 -72.79
CA GLN A 311 -29.03 47.44 -73.96
C GLN A 311 -30.31 48.22 -74.30
N ASP A 312 -30.29 48.91 -75.43
CA ASP A 312 -31.40 49.74 -75.90
C ASP A 312 -32.56 48.87 -76.40
N CYS A 313 -33.80 49.20 -76.02
CA CYS A 313 -34.97 48.38 -76.37
C CYS A 313 -35.46 48.57 -77.80
N SER A 314 -34.83 49.48 -78.55
CA SER A 314 -35.11 49.70 -79.97
C SER A 314 -34.81 48.50 -80.88
N GLU A 315 -34.15 47.44 -80.39
CA GLU A 315 -33.79 46.24 -81.15
C GLU A 315 -34.43 44.93 -80.65
N CYS A 316 -35.25 44.95 -79.58
CA CYS A 316 -35.76 43.71 -78.95
C CYS A 316 -37.14 43.23 -79.44
N ASP A 317 -37.73 43.88 -80.42
CA ASP A 317 -39.09 43.59 -80.91
C ASP A 317 -39.06 42.66 -82.15
N GLN A 318 -38.34 41.53 -82.05
CA GLN A 318 -38.42 40.47 -83.06
C GLN A 318 -38.35 39.08 -82.44
N THR A 319 -39.48 38.63 -81.90
CA THR A 319 -40.09 37.31 -82.19
C THR A 319 -41.50 37.26 -81.63
#